data_AF-A0A1Q4BBD6-F1
#
_entry.id   AF-A0A1Q4BBD6-F1
#
_cell.length_a   1.000
_cell.length_b   1.000
_cell.length_c   1.000
_cell.angle_alpha   90.00
_cell.angle_beta   90.00
_cell.angle_gamma   90.00
#
_symmetry.space_group_name_H-M   'P 1'
#
loop_
_entity.id
_entity.type
_entity.pdbx_description
1 polymer ?
#
loop_
_entity_poly.entity_id
_entity_poly.type
_entity_poly.pdbx_seq_one_letter_code
_entity_poly.pdbx_strand_id
1 'polypeptide(L)'
;MNVDIGGGTSKIAVCSAGEVVAMTAIDVGARIVSFDAQGKVVRLEEAGRRFATEVGFDLEIGTVLPEAQRVAMVEAMAGRLFEAMTKATLSPETAALLRLEPLRNDVAPACITFSGGVSEYVYGAQASAFGDLGPLLAQAILRRVEALGIPVERPEQGIRATVVGASQYTIQVSGATIFVAPMETLPLRNLPVIAPDLPLDDEELDRAAIAAAIKTALRRLDLHDGERAVALCYRWAGSATFRRLDDFCLAVIDGLGAVTGHGHPVILVGEGDIGGLVGIHLREESKLANAVVSIDGIQLKEFDFIDIGAMLETSGAVPVVIKSLVFPTSTALGRANAPLNAPSDTSSLGNIGAKAVV
;
A
#
# COMPACT_ATOMS: atom_id res chain seq x y z
N MET A 1 13.73 4.46 -10.28
CA MET A 1 13.21 3.21 -9.69
C MET A 1 13.73 3.14 -8.27
N ASN A 2 12.86 2.86 -7.29
CA ASN A 2 13.29 2.60 -5.92
C ASN A 2 13.24 1.11 -5.60
N VAL A 3 14.25 0.60 -4.91
CA VAL A 3 14.35 -0.79 -4.45
C VAL A 3 14.53 -0.77 -2.93
N ASP A 4 13.44 -1.01 -2.19
CA ASP A 4 13.42 -1.08 -0.73
C ASP A 4 13.76 -2.50 -0.27
N ILE A 5 14.96 -2.72 0.26
CA ILE A 5 15.47 -4.05 0.62
C ILE A 5 15.45 -4.21 2.14
N GLY A 6 14.41 -4.90 2.61
CA GLY A 6 14.15 -5.15 4.01
C GLY A 6 14.74 -6.46 4.53
N GLY A 7 14.21 -6.90 5.68
CA GLY A 7 14.61 -8.15 6.32
C GLY A 7 14.15 -9.40 5.56
N GLY A 8 12.87 -9.52 5.25
CA GLY A 8 12.33 -10.72 4.57
C GLY A 8 12.01 -10.54 3.10
N THR A 9 11.84 -9.30 2.64
CA THR A 9 11.36 -8.97 1.30
C THR A 9 11.99 -7.69 0.78
N SER A 10 12.01 -7.57 -0.55
CA SER A 10 12.36 -6.36 -1.27
C SER A 10 11.14 -5.84 -2.03
N LYS A 11 10.90 -4.54 -1.99
CA LYS A 11 9.84 -3.88 -2.78
C LYS A 11 10.50 -3.08 -3.88
N ILE A 12 9.98 -3.20 -5.09
CA ILE A 12 10.48 -2.48 -6.26
C ILE A 12 9.36 -1.56 -6.73
N ALA A 13 9.64 -0.27 -6.85
CA ALA A 13 8.70 0.74 -7.33
C ALA A 13 9.30 1.54 -8.49
N VAL A 14 8.55 1.67 -9.56
CA VAL A 14 8.86 2.56 -10.68
C VAL A 14 8.05 3.83 -10.49
N CYS A 15 8.75 4.96 -10.45
CA CYS A 15 8.15 6.27 -10.31
C CYS A 15 8.35 7.08 -11.59
N SER A 16 7.31 7.75 -12.06
CA SER A 16 7.35 8.65 -13.21
C SER A 16 6.52 9.89 -12.91
N ALA A 17 7.07 11.08 -13.14
CA ALA A 17 6.40 12.36 -12.91
C ALA A 17 5.79 12.53 -11.50
N GLY A 18 6.44 11.97 -10.47
CA GLY A 18 5.98 12.07 -9.07
C GLY A 18 5.00 10.97 -8.63
N GLU A 19 4.56 10.11 -9.55
CA GLU A 19 3.61 9.03 -9.27
C GLU A 19 4.26 7.65 -9.36
N VAL A 20 3.76 6.69 -8.56
CA VAL A 20 4.15 5.28 -8.65
C VAL A 20 3.35 4.63 -9.78
N VAL A 21 4.03 4.28 -10.87
CA VAL A 21 3.39 3.74 -12.09
C VAL A 21 3.44 2.21 -12.17
N ALA A 22 4.35 1.58 -11.43
CA ALA A 22 4.41 0.13 -11.30
C ALA A 22 5.09 -0.25 -9.99
N MET A 23 4.68 -1.38 -9.40
CA MET A 23 5.32 -1.92 -8.22
C MET A 23 5.24 -3.44 -8.17
N THR A 24 6.22 -4.06 -7.51
CA THR A 24 6.17 -5.47 -7.13
C THR A 24 6.89 -5.69 -5.81
N ALA A 25 6.78 -6.90 -5.26
CA ALA A 25 7.50 -7.31 -4.07
C ALA A 25 8.02 -8.74 -4.24
N ILE A 26 9.25 -8.99 -3.78
CA ILE A 26 9.93 -10.28 -3.91
C ILE A 26 10.49 -10.74 -2.57
N ASP A 27 10.47 -12.05 -2.30
CA ASP A 27 11.02 -12.69 -1.10
C ASP A 27 12.56 -12.75 -1.09
N VAL A 28 13.19 -11.59 -1.24
CA VAL A 28 14.63 -11.38 -1.09
C VAL A 28 14.86 -10.35 0.01
N GLY A 29 15.62 -10.70 1.04
CA GLY A 29 15.94 -9.76 2.12
C GLY A 29 17.10 -10.23 2.98
N ALA A 30 17.64 -9.35 3.82
CA ALA A 30 18.84 -9.63 4.62
C ALA A 30 18.65 -10.75 5.66
N ARG A 31 17.46 -10.84 6.24
CA ARG A 31 17.11 -11.68 7.40
C ARG A 31 16.30 -12.91 7.04
N ILE A 32 16.25 -13.29 5.76
CA ILE A 32 15.71 -14.60 5.38
C ILE A 32 16.51 -15.76 6.00
N VAL A 33 17.77 -15.49 6.38
CA VAL A 33 18.59 -16.27 7.30
C VAL A 33 19.20 -15.32 8.32
N SER A 34 19.20 -15.69 9.61
CA SER A 34 19.92 -14.96 10.66
C SER A 34 20.79 -15.92 11.49
N PHE A 35 21.89 -15.41 12.01
CA PHE A 35 22.93 -16.16 12.69
C PHE A 35 23.17 -15.68 14.13
N ASP A 36 23.58 -16.59 15.01
CA ASP A 36 24.18 -16.22 16.29
C ASP A 36 25.65 -15.76 16.14
N ALA A 37 26.28 -15.42 17.26
CA ALA A 37 27.68 -15.00 17.30
C ALA A 37 28.67 -16.11 16.87
N GLN A 38 28.25 -17.37 16.88
CA GLN A 38 29.02 -18.53 16.45
C GLN A 38 28.75 -18.89 14.98
N GLY A 39 27.90 -18.13 14.29
CA GLY A 39 27.54 -18.36 12.89
C GLY A 39 26.51 -19.48 12.68
N LYS A 40 25.83 -19.94 13.73
CA LYS A 40 24.72 -20.89 13.61
C LYS A 40 23.44 -20.19 13.20
N VAL A 41 22.67 -20.83 12.33
CA VAL A 41 21.35 -20.35 11.91
C VAL A 41 20.41 -20.34 13.11
N VAL A 42 19.89 -19.18 13.49
CA VAL A 42 18.89 -19.02 14.56
C VAL A 42 17.52 -18.68 14.02
N ARG A 43 17.45 -18.14 12.80
CA ARG A 43 16.21 -17.85 12.09
C ARG A 43 16.38 -18.25 10.63
N LEU A 44 15.36 -18.89 10.09
CA LEU A 44 15.33 -19.35 8.71
C LEU A 44 13.90 -19.20 8.17
N GLU A 45 13.73 -18.28 7.23
CA GLU A 45 12.50 -18.12 6.48
C GLU A 45 12.42 -19.14 5.34
N GLU A 46 11.21 -19.36 4.81
CA GLU A 46 10.99 -20.29 3.71
C GLU A 46 11.80 -19.93 2.45
N ALA A 47 11.90 -18.64 2.14
CA ALA A 47 12.74 -18.15 1.06
C ALA A 47 14.22 -18.53 1.26
N GLY A 48 14.70 -18.50 2.50
CA GLY A 48 16.06 -18.92 2.84
C GLY A 48 16.29 -20.42 2.57
N ARG A 49 15.31 -21.27 2.89
CA ARG A 49 15.36 -22.71 2.56
C ARG A 49 15.42 -22.92 1.04
N ARG A 50 14.55 -22.23 0.32
CA ARG A 50 14.50 -22.32 -1.14
C ARG A 50 15.82 -21.90 -1.80
N PHE A 51 16.42 -20.80 -1.37
CA PHE A 51 17.72 -20.36 -1.90
C PHE A 51 18.83 -21.35 -1.57
N ALA A 52 18.81 -21.97 -0.38
CA ALA A 52 19.77 -23.03 -0.04
C ALA A 52 19.63 -24.23 -0.98
N THR A 53 18.40 -24.72 -1.19
CA THR A 53 18.12 -25.84 -2.09
C THR A 53 18.50 -25.50 -3.53
N GLU A 54 18.24 -24.27 -3.99
CA GLU A 54 18.62 -23.79 -5.33
C GLU A 54 20.13 -23.88 -5.56
N VAL A 55 20.94 -23.59 -4.54
CA VAL A 55 22.41 -23.66 -4.62
C VAL A 55 22.97 -25.02 -4.20
N GLY A 56 22.10 -26.01 -3.94
CA GLY A 56 22.48 -27.42 -3.81
C GLY A 56 22.72 -27.92 -2.38
N PHE A 57 22.14 -27.30 -1.36
CA PHE A 57 22.18 -27.84 0.00
C PHE A 57 20.91 -27.56 0.81
N ASP A 58 20.69 -28.37 1.84
CA ASP A 58 19.60 -28.16 2.78
C ASP A 58 20.06 -27.34 3.99
N LEU A 59 19.25 -26.38 4.40
CA LEU A 59 19.54 -25.49 5.51
C LEU A 59 18.56 -25.72 6.65
N GLU A 60 19.09 -25.90 7.85
CA GLU A 60 18.30 -26.11 9.07
C GLU A 60 18.74 -25.17 10.20
N ILE A 61 17.79 -24.85 11.08
CA ILE A 61 18.08 -24.06 12.28
C ILE A 61 19.03 -24.84 13.19
N GLY A 62 20.03 -24.16 13.75
CA GLY A 62 21.07 -24.73 14.61
C GLY A 62 22.34 -25.15 13.85
N THR A 63 22.30 -25.21 12.53
CA THR A 63 23.47 -25.54 11.69
C THR A 63 24.39 -24.33 11.51
N VAL A 64 25.70 -24.56 11.44
CA VAL A 64 26.66 -23.52 11.05
C VAL A 64 26.65 -23.43 9.54
N LEU A 65 26.33 -22.25 8.99
CA LEU A 65 26.37 -22.01 7.55
C LEU A 65 27.77 -21.49 7.16
N PRO A 66 28.59 -22.25 6.41
CA PRO A 66 29.89 -21.81 5.94
C PRO A 66 29.80 -20.59 5.02
N GLU A 67 30.83 -19.75 5.04
CA GLU A 67 30.86 -18.50 4.27
C GLU A 67 30.65 -18.71 2.76
N ALA A 68 31.28 -19.73 2.17
CA ALA A 68 31.11 -20.04 0.74
C ALA A 68 29.64 -20.34 0.37
N GLN A 69 28.91 -21.02 1.25
CA GLN A 69 27.48 -21.29 1.07
C GLN A 69 26.64 -20.01 1.23
N ARG A 70 26.99 -19.12 2.18
CA ARG A 70 26.33 -17.80 2.31
C ARG A 70 26.49 -16.98 1.04
N VAL A 71 27.71 -16.94 0.49
CA VAL A 71 28.00 -16.20 -0.75
C VAL A 71 27.20 -16.78 -1.91
N ALA A 72 27.17 -18.11 -2.07
CA ALA A 72 26.38 -18.75 -3.13
C ALA A 72 24.89 -18.40 -3.03
N MET A 73 24.29 -18.50 -1.84
CA MET A 73 22.89 -18.10 -1.62
C MET A 73 22.65 -16.63 -1.98
N VAL A 74 23.53 -15.74 -1.53
CA VAL A 74 23.41 -14.30 -1.77
C VAL A 74 23.54 -13.96 -3.26
N GLU A 75 24.41 -14.64 -3.99
CA GLU A 75 24.54 -14.47 -5.43
C GLU A 75 23.27 -14.89 -6.18
N ALA A 76 22.62 -15.99 -5.74
CA ALA A 76 21.31 -16.39 -6.26
C ALA A 76 20.23 -15.35 -5.92
N MET A 77 20.15 -14.90 -4.65
CA MET A 77 19.22 -13.86 -4.20
C MET A 77 19.33 -12.58 -5.03
N ALA A 78 20.55 -12.08 -5.21
CA ALA A 78 20.81 -10.88 -6.00
C ALA A 78 20.46 -11.10 -7.48
N GLY A 79 20.71 -12.31 -8.02
CA GLY A 79 20.26 -12.68 -9.37
C GLY A 79 18.74 -12.59 -9.54
N ARG A 80 17.97 -13.16 -8.61
CA ARG A 80 16.49 -13.12 -8.63
C ARG A 80 15.95 -11.70 -8.47
N LEU A 81 16.54 -10.90 -7.59
CA LEU A 81 16.19 -9.49 -7.43
C LEU A 81 16.39 -8.70 -8.73
N PHE A 82 17.54 -8.84 -9.37
CA PHE A 82 17.85 -8.13 -10.61
C PHE A 82 17.01 -8.62 -11.79
N GLU A 83 16.68 -9.91 -11.85
CA GLU A 83 15.73 -10.42 -12.83
C GLU A 83 14.35 -9.77 -12.66
N ALA A 84 13.83 -9.67 -11.43
CA ALA A 84 12.57 -8.99 -11.14
C ALA A 84 12.62 -7.48 -11.41
N MET A 85 13.79 -6.84 -11.30
CA MET A 85 13.97 -5.43 -11.63
C MET A 85 14.02 -5.17 -13.13
N THR A 86 14.56 -6.09 -13.95
CA THR A 86 15.02 -5.75 -15.31
C THR A 86 14.35 -6.53 -16.43
N LYS A 87 13.73 -7.69 -16.15
CA LYS A 87 13.13 -8.53 -17.20
C LYS A 87 11.61 -8.44 -17.22
N ALA A 88 11.04 -8.33 -18.42
CA ALA A 88 9.60 -8.41 -18.63
C ALA A 88 9.05 -9.84 -18.42
N THR A 89 9.86 -10.86 -18.74
CA THR A 89 9.51 -12.27 -18.55
C THR A 89 10.46 -12.87 -17.53
N LEU A 90 9.89 -13.33 -16.41
CA LEU A 90 10.64 -13.90 -15.28
C LEU A 90 10.77 -15.41 -15.45
N SER A 91 11.89 -15.96 -14.98
CA SER A 91 12.00 -17.41 -14.83
C SER A 91 10.98 -17.94 -13.81
N PRO A 92 10.58 -19.23 -13.88
CA PRO A 92 9.67 -19.84 -12.90
C PRO A 92 10.14 -19.68 -11.45
N GLU A 93 11.46 -19.76 -11.24
CA GLU A 93 12.07 -19.62 -9.93
C GLU A 93 11.97 -18.18 -9.41
N THR A 94 12.10 -17.17 -10.26
CA THR A 94 11.89 -15.77 -9.85
C THR A 94 10.42 -15.45 -9.65
N ALA A 95 9.56 -15.90 -10.57
CA ALA A 95 8.11 -15.67 -10.49
C ALA A 95 7.51 -16.21 -9.19
N ALA A 96 7.94 -17.40 -8.76
CA ALA A 96 7.45 -18.00 -7.52
C ALA A 96 8.02 -17.36 -6.23
N LEU A 97 8.91 -16.37 -6.32
CA LEU A 97 9.34 -15.53 -5.18
C LEU A 97 8.56 -14.22 -5.09
N LEU A 98 7.73 -13.89 -6.10
CA LEU A 98 6.95 -12.67 -6.09
C LEU A 98 5.74 -12.77 -5.17
N ARG A 99 5.47 -11.68 -4.45
CA ARG A 99 4.27 -11.48 -3.63
C ARG A 99 3.19 -10.68 -4.33
N LEU A 100 3.56 -9.95 -5.38
CA LEU A 100 2.67 -9.14 -6.22
C LEU A 100 2.87 -9.55 -7.67
N GLU A 101 2.04 -9.03 -8.56
CA GLU A 101 2.23 -9.22 -9.99
C GLU A 101 3.65 -8.79 -10.43
N PRO A 102 4.21 -9.42 -11.48
CA PRO A 102 5.50 -9.01 -12.03
C PRO A 102 5.54 -7.53 -12.36
N LEU A 103 6.71 -6.91 -12.12
CA LEU A 103 6.90 -5.49 -12.43
C LEU A 103 6.79 -5.27 -13.94
N ARG A 104 5.87 -4.39 -14.35
CA ARG A 104 5.83 -3.89 -15.72
C ARG A 104 6.94 -2.86 -15.91
N ASN A 105 8.10 -3.32 -16.38
CA ASN A 105 9.28 -2.47 -16.58
C ASN A 105 9.60 -2.31 -18.07
N ASP A 106 8.65 -1.73 -18.80
CA ASP A 106 8.74 -1.56 -20.26
C ASP A 106 9.81 -0.53 -20.68
N VAL A 107 10.23 0.32 -19.74
CA VAL A 107 11.21 1.39 -19.95
C VAL A 107 12.28 1.32 -18.87
N ALA A 108 13.56 1.33 -19.28
CA ALA A 108 14.67 1.37 -18.33
C ALA A 108 14.61 2.66 -17.47
N PRO A 109 14.76 2.56 -16.14
CA PRO A 109 14.67 3.73 -15.28
C PRO A 109 15.88 4.65 -15.48
N ALA A 110 15.66 5.97 -15.39
CA ALA A 110 16.73 6.96 -15.49
C ALA A 110 17.74 6.88 -14.33
N CYS A 111 17.30 6.43 -13.16
CA CYS A 111 18.15 6.14 -12.01
C CYS A 111 17.55 5.02 -11.14
N ILE A 112 18.40 4.41 -10.32
CA ILE A 112 18.00 3.46 -9.28
C ILE A 112 18.35 4.08 -7.92
N THR A 113 17.44 3.97 -6.97
CA THR A 113 17.69 4.24 -5.55
C THR A 113 17.45 2.95 -4.78
N PHE A 114 18.25 2.73 -3.74
CA PHE A 114 18.03 1.68 -2.75
C PHE A 114 17.58 2.30 -1.43
N SER A 115 16.64 1.65 -0.76
CA SER A 115 16.20 1.99 0.60
C SER A 115 16.12 0.73 1.48
N GLY A 116 15.72 0.88 2.74
CA GLY A 116 15.61 -0.25 3.67
C GLY A 116 16.94 -0.63 4.33
N GLY A 117 16.92 -1.68 5.15
CA GLY A 117 18.06 -2.03 6.00
C GLY A 117 19.34 -2.38 5.22
N VAL A 118 19.21 -2.95 4.03
CA VAL A 118 20.39 -3.30 3.21
C VAL A 118 21.01 -2.07 2.55
N SER A 119 20.22 -1.01 2.31
CA SER A 119 20.72 0.22 1.68
C SER A 119 21.82 0.92 2.49
N GLU A 120 21.83 0.75 3.81
CA GLU A 120 22.87 1.30 4.68
C GLU A 120 24.26 0.72 4.35
N TYR A 121 24.33 -0.53 3.90
CA TYR A 121 25.57 -1.14 3.42
C TYR A 121 25.87 -0.75 1.96
N VAL A 122 24.85 -0.58 1.12
CA VAL A 122 24.99 -0.14 -0.28
C VAL A 122 25.66 1.24 -0.34
N TYR A 123 25.26 2.17 0.52
CA TYR A 123 25.83 3.52 0.57
C TYR A 123 27.00 3.67 1.57
N GLY A 124 27.47 2.58 2.17
CA GLY A 124 28.58 2.59 3.12
C GLY A 124 28.31 3.35 4.43
N ALA A 125 27.04 3.57 4.79
CA ALA A 125 26.64 4.18 6.06
C ALA A 125 26.79 3.22 7.25
N GLN A 126 26.77 1.92 6.99
CA GLN A 126 26.92 0.86 7.99
C GLN A 126 28.07 -0.09 7.64
N ALA A 127 29.00 -0.26 8.58
CA ALA A 127 30.15 -1.16 8.43
C ALA A 127 30.01 -2.49 9.20
N SER A 128 29.22 -2.51 10.28
CA SER A 128 29.09 -3.71 11.13
C SER A 128 27.96 -4.62 10.67
N ALA A 129 28.22 -5.92 10.61
CA ALA A 129 27.21 -6.93 10.35
C ALA A 129 26.34 -7.19 11.59
N PHE A 130 25.04 -7.47 11.37
CA PHE A 130 24.08 -7.77 12.45
C PHE A 130 23.67 -9.25 12.51
N GLY A 131 24.58 -10.15 12.16
CA GLY A 131 24.29 -11.59 12.13
C GLY A 131 23.23 -11.93 11.08
N ASP A 132 23.23 -11.24 9.94
CA ASP A 132 22.33 -11.50 8.81
C ASP A 132 23.09 -11.45 7.48
N LEU A 133 22.39 -11.69 6.36
CA LEU A 133 22.98 -11.69 5.02
C LEU A 133 23.13 -10.27 4.43
N GLY A 134 22.76 -9.22 5.16
CA GLY A 134 22.69 -7.85 4.66
C GLY A 134 23.98 -7.33 4.02
N PRO A 135 25.14 -7.41 4.69
CA PRO A 135 26.41 -6.95 4.11
C PRO A 135 26.79 -7.67 2.81
N LEU A 136 26.64 -9.00 2.78
CA LEU A 136 26.94 -9.80 1.59
C LEU A 136 25.98 -9.46 0.45
N LEU A 137 24.68 -9.31 0.75
CA LEU A 137 23.67 -8.96 -0.22
C LEU A 137 23.93 -7.59 -0.84
N ALA A 138 24.30 -6.59 -0.04
CA ALA A 138 24.67 -5.27 -0.54
C ALA A 138 25.86 -5.33 -1.51
N GLN A 139 26.90 -6.11 -1.19
CA GLN A 139 28.05 -6.28 -2.08
C GLN A 139 27.66 -6.94 -3.41
N ALA A 140 26.81 -7.97 -3.38
CA ALA A 140 26.32 -8.63 -4.58
C ALA A 140 25.43 -7.72 -5.45
N ILE A 141 24.67 -6.82 -4.81
CA ILE A 141 23.88 -5.79 -5.48
C ILE A 141 24.78 -4.75 -6.14
N LEU A 142 25.78 -4.23 -5.43
CA LEU A 142 26.72 -3.23 -5.97
C LEU A 142 27.42 -3.76 -7.25
N ARG A 143 27.93 -5.00 -7.22
CA ARG A 143 28.54 -5.62 -8.41
C ARG A 143 27.60 -5.70 -9.60
N ARG A 144 26.32 -5.99 -9.38
CA ARG A 144 25.32 -6.13 -10.45
C ARG A 144 24.83 -4.77 -10.96
N VAL A 145 24.69 -3.79 -10.08
CA VAL A 145 24.22 -2.45 -10.47
C VAL A 145 25.26 -1.73 -11.32
N GLU A 146 26.55 -1.91 -11.01
CA GLU A 146 27.66 -1.44 -11.84
C GLU A 146 27.56 -2.01 -13.27
N ALA A 147 27.18 -3.28 -13.41
CA ALA A 147 27.00 -3.93 -14.70
C ALA A 147 25.77 -3.44 -15.50
N LEU A 148 24.76 -2.85 -14.84
CA LEU A 148 23.58 -2.31 -15.52
C LEU A 148 23.83 -0.95 -16.19
N GLY A 149 24.86 -0.21 -15.77
CA GLY A 149 25.15 1.12 -16.30
C GLY A 149 24.09 2.19 -15.98
N ILE A 150 23.15 1.90 -15.07
CA ILE A 150 22.13 2.84 -14.62
C ILE A 150 22.65 3.60 -13.40
N PRO A 151 22.57 4.95 -13.37
CA PRO A 151 23.00 5.73 -12.21
C PRO A 151 22.32 5.29 -10.91
N VAL A 152 23.11 5.11 -9.86
CA VAL A 152 22.59 4.88 -8.50
C VAL A 152 22.63 6.19 -7.73
N GLU A 153 21.45 6.67 -7.34
CA GLU A 153 21.27 7.89 -6.57
C GLU A 153 21.04 7.57 -5.10
N ARG A 154 21.47 8.46 -4.21
CA ARG A 154 21.26 8.31 -2.76
C ARG A 154 19.97 9.02 -2.35
N PRO A 155 18.94 8.30 -1.84
CA PRO A 155 17.74 8.94 -1.34
C PRO A 155 18.02 9.64 0.00
N GLU A 156 17.18 10.61 0.34
CA GLU A 156 17.25 11.34 1.63
C GLU A 156 17.00 10.40 2.82
N GLN A 157 16.12 9.42 2.65
CA GLN A 157 15.76 8.44 3.67
C GLN A 157 16.23 7.04 3.23
N GLY A 158 17.16 6.44 3.98
CA GLY A 158 17.67 5.06 3.76
C GLY A 158 16.82 4.01 4.45
N ILE A 159 17.35 3.37 5.51
CA ILE A 159 16.62 2.41 6.36
C ILE A 159 15.31 2.94 6.93
N ARG A 160 15.21 4.27 7.05
CA ARG A 160 14.03 4.96 7.58
C ARG A 160 12.94 5.21 6.55
N ALA A 161 13.16 4.98 5.25
CA ALA A 161 12.18 5.27 4.20
C ALA A 161 10.82 4.65 4.49
N THR A 162 10.81 3.38 4.90
CA THR A 162 9.62 2.62 5.28
C THR A 162 8.89 3.24 6.48
N VAL A 163 9.61 3.66 7.52
CA VAL A 163 9.04 4.26 8.73
C VAL A 163 8.57 5.68 8.46
N VAL A 164 9.33 6.46 7.71
CA VAL A 164 8.98 7.84 7.33
C VAL A 164 7.73 7.82 6.46
N GLY A 165 7.67 6.97 5.43
CA GLY A 165 6.47 6.80 4.60
C GLY A 165 5.25 6.40 5.42
N ALA A 166 5.42 5.57 6.45
CA ALA A 166 4.36 5.15 7.36
C ALA A 166 4.01 6.16 8.48
N SER A 167 4.88 7.14 8.72
CA SER A 167 4.75 8.16 9.77
C SER A 167 4.53 9.55 9.20
N GLN A 168 4.24 9.65 7.90
CA GLN A 168 3.89 10.92 7.27
C GLN A 168 2.49 11.31 7.70
N TYR A 169 2.45 12.30 8.60
CA TYR A 169 1.24 13.03 8.92
C TYR A 169 1.30 14.38 8.21
N THR A 170 0.36 14.60 7.30
CA THR A 170 0.16 15.94 6.73
C THR A 170 -1.11 16.53 7.33
N ILE A 171 -1.01 17.73 7.89
CA ILE A 171 -2.18 18.48 8.32
C ILE A 171 -2.59 19.38 7.17
N GLN A 172 -3.79 19.19 6.66
CA GLN A 172 -4.44 20.09 5.72
C GLN A 172 -5.65 20.75 6.43
N VAL A 173 -6.10 21.86 5.88
CA VAL A 173 -7.33 22.54 6.34
C VAL A 173 -8.28 22.53 5.17
N SER A 174 -9.54 22.15 5.40
CA SER A 174 -10.53 22.14 4.32
C SER A 174 -10.78 23.54 3.76
N GLY A 175 -11.49 23.61 2.64
CA GLY A 175 -12.14 24.85 2.23
C GLY A 175 -13.15 25.35 3.26
N ALA A 176 -13.68 26.55 3.02
CA ALA A 176 -14.72 27.17 3.85
C ALA A 176 -16.15 26.78 3.40
N THR A 177 -16.26 26.18 2.23
CA THR A 177 -17.48 25.82 1.51
C THR A 177 -17.83 24.36 1.75
N ILE A 178 -17.74 23.90 3.00
CA ILE A 178 -18.04 22.51 3.38
C ILE A 178 -19.47 22.35 3.88
N PHE A 179 -19.93 21.10 3.98
CA PHE A 179 -21.23 20.76 4.54
C PHE A 179 -21.13 19.63 5.56
N VAL A 180 -21.71 19.84 6.73
CA VAL A 180 -21.75 18.85 7.82
C VAL A 180 -23.15 18.85 8.42
N ALA A 181 -23.82 17.70 8.39
CA ALA A 181 -25.13 17.54 9.01
C ALA A 181 -25.35 16.09 9.51
N PRO A 182 -25.63 15.89 10.81
CA PRO A 182 -25.63 16.87 11.88
C PRO A 182 -24.20 17.23 12.33
N MET A 183 -24.03 18.41 12.95
CA MET A 183 -22.70 18.94 13.31
C MET A 183 -21.95 18.05 14.32
N GLU A 184 -22.68 17.32 15.15
CA GLU A 184 -22.18 16.40 16.17
C GLU A 184 -21.52 15.15 15.56
N THR A 185 -21.60 14.96 14.25
CA THR A 185 -20.88 13.90 13.52
C THR A 185 -19.37 14.09 13.62
N LEU A 186 -18.90 15.35 13.77
CA LEU A 186 -17.49 15.66 13.98
C LEU A 186 -17.14 15.73 15.47
N PRO A 187 -15.93 15.32 15.88
CA PRO A 187 -14.80 14.88 15.04
C PRO A 187 -14.88 13.39 14.65
N LEU A 188 -14.31 13.05 13.50
CA LEU A 188 -14.14 11.68 13.03
C LEU A 188 -12.66 11.28 13.09
N ARG A 189 -12.39 10.01 13.42
CA ARG A 189 -11.02 9.51 13.56
C ARG A 189 -10.82 8.20 12.82
N ASN A 190 -9.63 8.04 12.26
CA ASN A 190 -9.13 6.83 11.65
C ASN A 190 -10.03 6.29 10.54
N LEU A 191 -10.53 7.19 9.69
CA LEU A 191 -11.35 6.87 8.54
C LEU A 191 -10.45 6.34 7.42
N PRO A 192 -10.63 5.11 6.92
CA PRO A 192 -9.95 4.66 5.72
C PRO A 192 -10.44 5.47 4.52
N VAL A 193 -9.54 5.78 3.59
CA VAL A 193 -9.85 6.52 2.36
C VAL A 193 -9.93 5.56 1.17
N ILE A 194 -11.03 5.62 0.44
CA ILE A 194 -11.12 5.10 -0.93
C ILE A 194 -10.98 6.25 -1.92
N ALA A 195 -10.24 6.03 -3.00
CA ALA A 195 -10.09 7.00 -4.09
C ALA A 195 -10.34 6.27 -5.43
N PRO A 196 -11.60 5.97 -5.78
CA PRO A 196 -11.93 5.41 -7.09
C PRO A 196 -11.61 6.43 -8.19
N ASP A 197 -11.20 5.92 -9.35
CA ASP A 197 -11.11 6.73 -10.57
C ASP A 197 -12.53 6.96 -11.12
N LEU A 198 -12.97 8.22 -11.15
CA LEU A 198 -14.34 8.61 -11.49
C LEU A 198 -14.32 9.58 -12.67
N PRO A 199 -15.14 9.36 -13.72
CA PRO A 199 -15.21 10.22 -14.90
C PRO A 199 -16.03 11.49 -14.62
N LEU A 200 -15.57 12.33 -13.69
CA LEU A 200 -16.25 13.55 -13.25
C LEU A 200 -15.88 14.79 -14.07
N ASP A 201 -15.17 14.62 -15.19
CA ASP A 201 -14.93 15.63 -16.21
C ASP A 201 -15.95 15.59 -17.36
N ASP A 202 -16.68 14.49 -17.51
CA ASP A 202 -17.72 14.31 -18.53
C ASP A 202 -18.93 15.23 -18.30
N GLU A 203 -19.53 15.75 -19.38
CA GLU A 203 -20.76 16.55 -19.30
C GLU A 203 -21.96 15.74 -18.81
N GLU A 204 -22.06 14.48 -19.24
CA GLU A 204 -23.08 13.52 -18.81
C GLU A 204 -22.44 12.41 -17.99
N LEU A 205 -22.83 12.28 -16.73
CA LEU A 205 -22.23 11.30 -15.82
C LEU A 205 -22.98 9.96 -15.89
N ASP A 206 -22.24 8.86 -16.10
CA ASP A 206 -22.80 7.51 -16.00
C ASP A 206 -22.87 7.07 -14.53
N ARG A 207 -24.08 7.14 -13.97
CA ARG A 207 -24.35 6.78 -12.57
C ARG A 207 -23.95 5.34 -12.25
N ALA A 208 -24.18 4.40 -13.17
CA ALA A 208 -23.90 2.99 -12.95
C ALA A 208 -22.39 2.72 -12.94
N ALA A 209 -21.65 3.38 -13.83
CA ALA A 209 -20.19 3.30 -13.87
C ALA A 209 -19.56 3.86 -12.58
N ILE A 210 -20.02 5.03 -12.12
CA ILE A 210 -19.54 5.66 -10.87
C ILE A 210 -19.83 4.76 -9.66
N ALA A 211 -21.05 4.24 -9.53
CA ALA A 211 -21.40 3.34 -8.43
C ALA A 211 -20.58 2.04 -8.45
N ALA A 212 -20.33 1.48 -9.63
CA ALA A 212 -19.49 0.30 -9.80
C ALA A 212 -18.02 0.57 -9.43
N ALA A 213 -17.48 1.74 -9.79
CA ALA A 213 -16.12 2.14 -9.42
C ALA A 213 -15.98 2.28 -7.90
N ILE A 214 -16.95 2.89 -7.21
CA ILE A 214 -16.98 3.00 -5.75
C ILE A 214 -17.03 1.61 -5.10
N LYS A 215 -17.94 0.73 -5.55
CA LYS A 215 -18.04 -0.66 -5.06
C LYS A 215 -16.73 -1.45 -5.27
N THR A 216 -16.04 -1.19 -6.38
CA THR A 216 -14.74 -1.82 -6.69
C THR A 216 -13.65 -1.32 -5.74
N ALA A 217 -13.58 -0.01 -5.48
CA ALA A 217 -12.62 0.55 -4.52
C ALA A 217 -12.86 0.04 -3.09
N LEU A 218 -14.13 -0.09 -2.66
CA LEU A 218 -14.46 -0.71 -1.38
C LEU A 218 -13.95 -2.16 -1.27
N ARG A 219 -14.16 -2.98 -2.31
CA ARG A 219 -13.66 -4.37 -2.34
C ARG A 219 -12.14 -4.44 -2.29
N ARG A 220 -11.45 -3.54 -3.00
CA ARG A 220 -9.98 -3.48 -3.03
C ARG A 220 -9.37 -3.26 -1.64
N LEU A 221 -10.07 -2.56 -0.75
CA LEU A 221 -9.66 -2.33 0.64
C LEU A 221 -10.32 -3.27 1.65
N ASP A 222 -11.04 -4.30 1.20
CA ASP A 222 -11.81 -5.20 2.06
C ASP A 222 -12.84 -4.48 2.96
N LEU A 223 -13.47 -3.42 2.42
CA LEU A 223 -14.48 -2.59 3.10
C LEU A 223 -15.90 -2.80 2.55
N HIS A 224 -16.08 -3.80 1.68
CA HIS A 224 -17.31 -4.01 0.92
C HIS A 224 -18.52 -4.46 1.74
N ASP A 225 -18.29 -5.02 2.93
CA ASP A 225 -19.36 -5.41 3.86
C ASP A 225 -19.96 -4.21 4.62
N GLY A 226 -19.29 -3.05 4.58
CA GLY A 226 -19.81 -1.81 5.18
C GLY A 226 -19.78 -1.76 6.71
N GLU A 227 -18.99 -2.62 7.37
CA GLU A 227 -18.92 -2.69 8.84
C GLU A 227 -18.37 -1.41 9.51
N ARG A 228 -17.68 -0.55 8.75
CA ARG A 228 -17.12 0.71 9.24
C ARG A 228 -17.35 1.86 8.25
N ALA A 229 -17.36 3.08 8.78
CA ALA A 229 -17.35 4.30 7.96
C ALA A 229 -16.07 4.41 7.12
N VAL A 230 -16.19 5.07 5.97
CA VAL A 230 -15.13 5.28 4.97
C VAL A 230 -15.22 6.70 4.43
N ALA A 231 -14.09 7.31 4.08
CA ALA A 231 -14.04 8.57 3.35
C ALA A 231 -13.87 8.30 1.86
N LEU A 232 -14.78 8.82 1.04
CA LEU A 232 -14.68 8.76 -0.43
C LEU A 232 -14.01 10.03 -0.94
N CYS A 233 -12.79 9.88 -1.47
CA CYS A 233 -12.08 10.94 -2.18
C CYS A 233 -12.55 11.02 -3.63
N TYR A 234 -12.75 12.22 -4.14
CA TYR A 234 -13.13 12.46 -5.54
C TYR A 234 -12.54 13.77 -6.07
N ARG A 235 -12.30 13.80 -7.37
CA ARG A 235 -11.82 14.99 -8.08
C ARG A 235 -12.89 15.48 -9.03
N TRP A 236 -13.55 16.57 -8.65
CA TRP A 236 -14.54 17.21 -9.51
C TRP A 236 -13.88 18.04 -10.62
N ALA A 237 -14.39 17.95 -11.84
CA ALA A 237 -13.96 18.77 -12.96
C ALA A 237 -15.17 19.29 -13.77
N GLY A 238 -14.98 20.39 -14.49
CA GLY A 238 -16.05 21.04 -15.24
C GLY A 238 -17.13 21.70 -14.37
N SER A 239 -18.28 22.02 -14.97
CA SER A 239 -19.35 22.79 -14.33
C SER A 239 -20.20 21.95 -13.37
N ALA A 240 -20.48 22.44 -12.16
CA ALA A 240 -21.39 21.79 -11.22
C ALA A 240 -22.87 22.10 -11.51
N THR A 241 -23.38 21.61 -12.64
CA THR A 241 -24.81 21.74 -12.97
C THR A 241 -25.65 20.84 -12.07
N PHE A 242 -26.91 21.21 -11.85
CA PHE A 242 -27.85 20.43 -11.04
C PHE A 242 -27.91 18.95 -11.45
N ARG A 243 -27.99 18.68 -12.77
CA ARG A 243 -28.03 17.30 -13.29
C ARG A 243 -26.77 16.51 -12.93
N ARG A 244 -25.57 17.10 -13.10
CA ARG A 244 -24.31 16.42 -12.76
C ARG A 244 -24.20 16.16 -11.26
N LEU A 245 -24.59 17.13 -10.43
CA LEU A 245 -24.65 16.96 -8.98
C LEU A 245 -25.60 15.82 -8.60
N ASP A 246 -26.79 15.79 -9.19
CA ASP A 246 -27.79 14.75 -8.95
C ASP A 246 -27.30 13.36 -9.38
N ASP A 247 -26.73 13.26 -10.58
CA ASP A 247 -26.15 12.02 -11.11
C ASP A 247 -25.06 11.49 -10.18
N PHE A 248 -24.13 12.36 -9.73
CA PHE A 248 -23.06 11.99 -8.81
C PHE A 248 -23.59 11.57 -7.44
N CYS A 249 -24.46 12.37 -6.82
CA CYS A 249 -25.02 12.08 -5.50
C CYS A 249 -25.78 10.74 -5.47
N LEU A 250 -26.59 10.46 -6.50
CA LEU A 250 -27.33 9.20 -6.60
C LEU A 250 -26.40 8.01 -6.83
N ALA A 251 -25.34 8.18 -7.63
CA ALA A 251 -24.33 7.15 -7.82
C ALA A 251 -23.53 6.87 -6.54
N VAL A 252 -23.22 7.89 -5.74
CA VAL A 252 -22.57 7.75 -4.43
C VAL A 252 -23.47 6.99 -3.46
N ILE A 253 -24.76 7.31 -3.42
CA ILE A 253 -25.73 6.60 -2.56
C ILE A 253 -25.79 5.11 -2.91
N ASP A 254 -25.85 4.76 -4.20
CA ASP A 254 -25.81 3.35 -4.64
C ASP A 254 -24.44 2.70 -4.37
N GLY A 255 -23.35 3.39 -4.69
CA GLY A 255 -21.98 2.92 -4.51
C GLY A 255 -21.63 2.61 -3.05
N LEU A 256 -22.10 3.44 -2.11
CA LEU A 256 -21.91 3.31 -0.67
C LEU A 256 -23.06 2.58 0.04
N GLY A 257 -23.98 1.94 -0.69
CA GLY A 257 -25.20 1.35 -0.13
C GLY A 257 -24.97 0.38 1.05
N ALA A 258 -23.88 -0.41 1.02
CA ALA A 258 -23.52 -1.28 2.13
C ALA A 258 -23.12 -0.51 3.39
N VAL A 259 -22.35 0.58 3.23
CA VAL A 259 -21.90 1.45 4.32
C VAL A 259 -23.08 2.21 4.92
N THR A 260 -23.91 2.83 4.08
CA THR A 260 -25.09 3.60 4.54
C THR A 260 -26.18 2.70 5.10
N GLY A 261 -26.33 1.47 4.59
CA GLY A 261 -27.24 0.44 5.12
C GLY A 261 -26.91 0.01 6.55
N HIS A 262 -25.65 0.11 6.97
CA HIS A 262 -25.21 -0.09 8.35
C HIS A 262 -25.36 1.16 9.23
N GLY A 263 -25.95 2.23 8.70
CA GLY A 263 -26.18 3.48 9.43
C GLY A 263 -24.97 4.41 9.52
N HIS A 264 -23.86 4.09 8.85
CA HIS A 264 -22.67 4.96 8.83
C HIS A 264 -22.92 6.27 8.07
N PRO A 265 -22.20 7.35 8.41
CA PRO A 265 -22.26 8.60 7.66
C PRO A 265 -21.72 8.45 6.22
N VAL A 266 -22.21 9.28 5.31
CA VAL A 266 -21.58 9.52 4.00
C VAL A 266 -20.52 10.60 4.18
N ILE A 267 -19.25 10.22 4.02
CA ILE A 267 -18.11 11.11 4.17
C ILE A 267 -17.46 11.30 2.79
N LEU A 268 -17.51 12.51 2.26
CA LEU A 268 -16.98 12.88 0.95
C LEU A 268 -15.87 13.91 1.10
N VAL A 269 -14.77 13.70 0.40
CA VAL A 269 -13.61 14.59 0.41
C VAL A 269 -13.27 14.98 -1.03
N GLY A 270 -13.57 16.23 -1.40
CA GLY A 270 -13.28 16.78 -2.72
C GLY A 270 -11.91 17.46 -2.78
N GLU A 271 -11.19 17.29 -3.88
CA GLU A 271 -9.96 18.07 -4.11
C GLU A 271 -10.26 19.54 -4.43
N GLY A 272 -11.35 19.79 -5.17
CA GLY A 272 -11.79 21.12 -5.59
C GLY A 272 -12.90 21.68 -4.69
N ASP A 273 -13.09 23.00 -4.74
CA ASP A 273 -14.09 23.78 -4.00
C ASP A 273 -15.53 23.46 -4.47
N ILE A 274 -16.10 22.36 -3.97
CA ILE A 274 -17.44 21.87 -4.33
C ILE A 274 -18.15 21.11 -3.21
N GLY A 275 -17.48 20.81 -2.10
CA GLY A 275 -17.97 19.90 -1.07
C GLY A 275 -19.30 20.34 -0.50
N GLY A 276 -19.48 21.63 -0.29
CA GLY A 276 -20.71 22.22 0.23
C GLY A 276 -21.90 21.99 -0.68
N LEU A 277 -21.73 22.17 -1.99
CA LEU A 277 -22.81 21.94 -2.97
C LEU A 277 -23.19 20.46 -3.01
N VAL A 278 -22.21 19.56 -3.02
CA VAL A 278 -22.46 18.11 -3.00
C VAL A 278 -23.17 17.69 -1.71
N GLY A 279 -22.72 18.17 -0.55
CA GLY A 279 -23.33 17.83 0.73
C GLY A 279 -24.75 18.38 0.89
N ILE A 280 -25.00 19.62 0.44
CA ILE A 280 -26.34 20.19 0.37
C ILE A 280 -27.23 19.35 -0.55
N HIS A 281 -26.75 18.96 -1.73
CA HIS A 281 -27.53 18.16 -2.68
C HIS A 281 -27.90 16.80 -2.09
N LEU A 282 -26.97 16.11 -1.42
CA LEU A 282 -27.26 14.85 -0.71
C LEU A 282 -28.34 15.01 0.36
N ARG A 283 -28.29 16.10 1.13
CA ARG A 283 -29.22 16.33 2.24
C ARG A 283 -30.58 16.85 1.78
N GLU A 284 -30.59 17.86 0.92
CA GLU A 284 -31.79 18.60 0.55
C GLU A 284 -32.46 18.09 -0.71
N GLU A 285 -31.72 17.58 -1.69
CA GLU A 285 -32.33 17.07 -2.93
C GLU A 285 -32.53 15.56 -2.85
N SER A 286 -31.47 14.81 -2.51
CA SER A 286 -31.55 13.34 -2.38
C SER A 286 -32.21 12.87 -1.08
N LYS A 287 -32.47 13.79 -0.13
CA LYS A 287 -33.09 13.52 1.18
C LYS A 287 -32.45 12.37 1.95
N LEU A 288 -31.12 12.26 1.87
CA LEU A 288 -30.38 11.20 2.55
C LEU A 288 -30.52 11.33 4.07
N ALA A 289 -30.97 10.25 4.70
CA ALA A 289 -31.22 10.20 6.14
C ALA A 289 -29.93 10.12 6.97
N ASN A 290 -28.93 9.38 6.46
CA ASN A 290 -27.61 9.26 7.09
C ASN A 290 -26.97 10.64 7.28
N ALA A 291 -26.10 10.73 8.29
CA ALA A 291 -25.26 11.90 8.47
C ALA A 291 -24.38 12.13 7.23
N VAL A 292 -24.16 13.38 6.87
CA VAL A 292 -23.35 13.80 5.73
C VAL A 292 -22.21 14.67 6.23
N VAL A 293 -20.99 14.30 5.84
CA VAL A 293 -19.77 15.11 6.03
C VAL A 293 -19.14 15.27 4.65
N SER A 294 -19.37 16.40 3.99
CA SER A 294 -18.78 16.70 2.68
C SER A 294 -17.83 17.89 2.82
N ILE A 295 -16.55 17.62 2.69
CA ILE A 295 -15.48 18.61 2.79
C ILE A 295 -14.73 18.72 1.46
N ASP A 296 -14.00 19.81 1.28
CA ASP A 296 -13.24 20.07 0.07
C ASP A 296 -11.87 20.70 0.35
N GLY A 297 -11.07 20.89 -0.71
CA GLY A 297 -9.74 21.48 -0.64
C GLY A 297 -8.69 20.56 -0.04
N ILE A 298 -8.97 19.25 0.04
CA ILE A 298 -8.08 18.25 0.61
C ILE A 298 -7.63 17.29 -0.48
N GLN A 299 -6.32 17.09 -0.59
CA GLN A 299 -5.74 16.07 -1.48
C GLN A 299 -5.44 14.81 -0.67
N LEU A 300 -6.09 13.71 -1.03
CA LEU A 300 -5.90 12.38 -0.43
C LEU A 300 -5.46 11.38 -1.49
N LYS A 301 -4.76 10.34 -1.05
CA LYS A 301 -4.42 9.17 -1.86
C LYS A 301 -5.20 7.96 -1.37
N GLU A 302 -5.37 6.98 -2.24
CA GLU A 302 -5.86 5.68 -1.80
C GLU A 302 -4.94 5.10 -0.72
N PHE A 303 -5.51 4.36 0.24
CA PHE A 303 -4.83 3.82 1.43
C PHE A 303 -4.46 4.85 2.52
N ASP A 304 -4.74 6.13 2.32
CA ASP A 304 -4.66 7.08 3.43
C ASP A 304 -5.71 6.74 4.51
N PHE A 305 -5.40 7.14 5.73
CA PHE A 305 -6.37 7.26 6.81
C PHE A 305 -6.48 8.72 7.22
N ILE A 306 -7.68 9.20 7.49
CA ILE A 306 -7.88 10.59 7.90
C ILE A 306 -8.54 10.69 9.28
N ASP A 307 -8.15 11.73 10.02
CA ASP A 307 -8.95 12.29 11.10
C ASP A 307 -9.52 13.63 10.62
N ILE A 308 -10.81 13.84 10.84
CA ILE A 308 -11.48 15.12 10.58
C ILE A 308 -11.80 15.73 11.95
N GLY A 309 -11.19 16.87 12.26
CA GLY A 309 -11.38 17.57 13.52
C GLY A 309 -12.76 18.22 13.64
N ALA A 310 -12.99 18.88 14.78
CA ALA A 310 -14.16 19.73 14.95
C ALA A 310 -14.10 20.94 14.00
N MET A 311 -15.27 21.43 13.59
CA MET A 311 -15.36 22.63 12.78
C MET A 311 -14.84 23.84 13.56
N LEU A 312 -14.02 24.65 12.89
CA LEU A 312 -13.50 25.89 13.45
C LEU A 312 -14.56 26.99 13.29
N GLU A 313 -15.11 27.47 14.40
CA GLU A 313 -16.21 28.46 14.39
C GLU A 313 -15.89 29.74 13.61
N THR A 314 -14.60 30.12 13.54
CA THR A 314 -14.15 31.36 12.89
C THR A 314 -14.04 31.25 11.37
N SER A 315 -13.77 30.07 10.82
CA SER A 315 -13.56 29.87 9.38
C SER A 315 -14.61 28.98 8.72
N GLY A 316 -15.37 28.20 9.49
CA GLY A 316 -16.27 27.17 8.96
C GLY A 316 -15.54 25.94 8.40
N ALA A 317 -14.19 25.94 8.41
CA ALA A 317 -13.37 24.84 7.92
C ALA A 317 -13.10 23.79 9.01
N VAL A 318 -12.63 22.61 8.61
CA VAL A 318 -12.19 21.54 9.50
C VAL A 318 -10.70 21.24 9.29
N PRO A 319 -9.93 21.02 10.37
CA PRO A 319 -8.58 20.49 10.23
C PRO A 319 -8.65 19.00 9.90
N VAL A 320 -7.85 18.57 8.92
CA VAL A 320 -7.76 17.18 8.48
C VAL A 320 -6.34 16.67 8.68
N VAL A 321 -6.19 15.62 9.48
CA VAL A 321 -4.91 14.93 9.65
C VAL A 321 -4.89 13.73 8.72
N ILE A 322 -4.01 13.76 7.73
CA ILE A 322 -3.80 12.68 6.79
C ILE A 322 -2.71 11.79 7.34
N LYS A 323 -3.01 10.50 7.50
CA LYS A 323 -2.13 9.45 7.97
C LYS A 323 -1.89 8.52 6.79
N SER A 324 -0.80 8.74 6.06
CA SER A 324 -0.47 7.88 4.95
C SER A 324 0.09 6.57 5.50
N LEU A 325 -0.70 5.50 5.40
CA LEU A 325 -0.32 4.16 5.85
C LEU A 325 -0.15 3.26 4.63
N VAL A 326 1.03 3.27 4.02
CA VAL A 326 1.36 2.29 2.99
C VAL A 326 1.82 0.99 3.67
N PHE A 327 0.90 0.10 4.09
CA PHE A 327 1.15 -1.35 4.22
C PHE A 327 -0.13 -2.19 4.15
N PRO A 328 -0.21 -3.21 3.27
CA PRO A 328 -1.12 -4.33 3.45
C PRO A 328 -0.57 -5.32 4.49
N THR A 329 -1.38 -5.63 5.50
CA THR A 329 -1.21 -6.75 6.43
C THR A 329 -1.75 -8.03 5.80
N SER A 330 -0.86 -8.86 5.25
CA SER A 330 -1.13 -10.30 5.06
C SER A 330 0.18 -11.06 4.82
N THR A 331 0.54 -11.93 5.77
CA THR A 331 1.61 -12.92 5.66
C THR A 331 1.14 -14.18 4.92
N ALA A 332 0.54 -14.02 3.75
CA ALA A 332 0.19 -15.15 2.89
C ALA A 332 1.17 -15.24 1.71
N LEU A 333 1.83 -16.40 1.60
CA LEU A 333 2.60 -16.82 0.43
C LEU A 333 1.73 -16.73 -0.83
N GLY A 334 2.37 -16.46 -1.97
CA GLY A 334 1.76 -16.56 -3.28
C GLY A 334 1.03 -17.89 -3.44
N ARG A 335 -0.30 -17.84 -3.58
CA ARG A 335 -1.09 -18.99 -4.01
C ARG A 335 -1.04 -19.04 -5.53
N ALA A 336 -0.46 -20.11 -6.05
CA ALA A 336 -0.73 -20.55 -7.40
C ALA A 336 -2.25 -20.79 -7.55
N ASN A 337 -2.83 -20.32 -8.65
CA ASN A 337 -4.18 -20.66 -9.07
C ASN A 337 -4.40 -22.18 -8.97
N ALA A 338 -5.24 -22.62 -8.03
CA ALA A 338 -5.75 -23.99 -8.01
C ALA A 338 -7.12 -24.00 -8.72
N PRO A 339 -7.40 -24.98 -9.62
CA PRO A 339 -8.68 -25.04 -10.30
C PRO A 339 -9.81 -25.45 -9.36
N LEU A 340 -10.99 -24.89 -9.64
CA LEU A 340 -12.29 -25.35 -9.12
C LEU A 340 -12.45 -26.87 -9.30
N ASN A 341 -12.56 -27.63 -8.20
CA ASN A 341 -13.67 -28.55 -7.95
C ASN A 341 -13.57 -29.36 -6.64
N ALA A 342 -14.74 -29.46 -6.01
CA ALA A 342 -15.28 -30.51 -5.14
C ALA A 342 -15.21 -30.34 -3.59
N PRO A 343 -16.31 -30.67 -2.88
CA PRO A 343 -16.51 -30.37 -1.46
C PRO A 343 -16.29 -31.60 -0.55
N SER A 344 -16.01 -31.35 0.73
CA SER A 344 -16.43 -32.25 1.81
C SER A 344 -16.30 -31.58 3.18
N ASP A 345 -17.41 -31.64 3.92
CA ASP A 345 -17.59 -31.31 5.34
C ASP A 345 -16.47 -31.84 6.26
N THR A 346 -16.17 -31.12 7.35
CA THR A 346 -16.63 -31.47 8.71
C THR A 346 -16.01 -30.55 9.78
N SER A 347 -16.82 -30.38 10.81
CA SER A 347 -16.66 -29.64 12.06
C SER A 347 -15.45 -30.02 12.93
N SER A 348 -14.88 -29.05 13.67
CA SER A 348 -14.91 -29.00 15.15
C SER A 348 -13.91 -28.00 15.76
N LEU A 349 -14.46 -27.08 16.55
CA LEU A 349 -14.04 -26.65 17.91
C LEU A 349 -12.54 -26.50 18.24
N GLY A 350 -12.16 -25.31 18.73
CA GLY A 350 -10.86 -25.16 19.41
C GLY A 350 -10.50 -23.74 19.86
N ASN A 351 -11.15 -23.30 20.93
CA ASN A 351 -10.94 -22.08 21.71
C ASN A 351 -9.47 -21.83 22.15
N ILE A 352 -9.11 -20.55 22.37
CA ILE A 352 -8.28 -19.96 23.48
C ILE A 352 -7.26 -18.89 23.02
N GLY A 353 -7.65 -17.63 23.29
CA GLY A 353 -6.93 -16.52 23.94
C GLY A 353 -5.41 -16.27 23.76
N ALA A 354 -5.05 -15.01 23.50
CA ALA A 354 -4.36 -14.15 24.49
C ALA A 354 -4.10 -12.72 23.98
N LYS A 355 -4.17 -11.79 24.95
CA LYS A 355 -3.90 -10.34 24.93
C LYS A 355 -2.43 -9.98 24.68
N ALA A 356 -2.20 -8.77 24.12
CA ALA A 356 -1.38 -7.65 24.65
C ALA A 356 -1.13 -6.66 23.49
N VAL A 357 -1.55 -5.38 23.52
CA VAL A 357 -1.00 -4.25 24.29
C VAL A 357 0.51 -4.08 24.06
N VAL A 358 0.91 -3.28 23.06
CA VAL A 358 1.42 -1.88 23.14
C VAL A 358 1.19 -1.22 21.80
#